data_AF-A0A9E1S9A3-F1
#
_entry.id   AF-A0A9E1S9A3-F1
#
_cell.length_a   1.000
_cell.length_b   1.000
_cell.length_c   1.000
_cell.angle_alpha   90.00
_cell.angle_beta   90.00
_cell.angle_gamma   90.00
#
_symmetry.space_group_name_H-M   'P 1'
#
loop_
_entity.id
_entity.type
_entity.pdbx_description
1 polymer ?
#
loop_
_entity_poly.entity_id
_entity_poly.type
_entity_poly.pdbx_seq_one_letter_code
_entity_poly.pdbx_strand_id
1 'polypeptide(L)'
;MKKFLIPIFVISSALVTAKPIDFDFKDPKGVNNIIFQMDAPLESINGSGDSITGKVTFDPQKPEKTKGTIYLESSSLHVGNPVLKEHMHGDDWLEVNKFKQIKFQLSKLHNIRKVKNDILADAKGKMSIRHITIEMDIPVKITYLKDLLIKRN
;
A
#
# COMPACT_ATOMS: atom_id res chain seq x y z
N MET A 1 59.22 -35.85 -14.62
CA MET A 1 57.82 -35.81 -14.13
C MET A 1 57.40 -34.36 -13.96
N LYS A 2 56.66 -33.80 -14.93
CA LYS A 2 56.26 -32.38 -14.93
C LYS A 2 54.99 -32.22 -14.10
N LYS A 3 55.07 -31.50 -12.97
CA LYS A 3 53.92 -31.18 -12.10
C LYS A 3 53.14 -30.03 -12.74
N PHE A 4 51.91 -30.27 -13.17
CA PHE A 4 50.98 -29.22 -13.60
C PHE A 4 50.30 -28.64 -12.36
N LEU A 5 50.52 -27.34 -12.08
CA LEU A 5 49.71 -26.58 -11.13
C LEU A 5 48.43 -26.12 -11.84
N ILE A 6 47.27 -26.53 -11.31
CA ILE A 6 45.96 -26.04 -11.74
C ILE A 6 45.61 -24.82 -10.88
N PRO A 7 45.38 -23.63 -11.47
CA PRO A 7 44.93 -22.48 -10.71
C PRO A 7 43.44 -22.65 -10.35
N ILE A 8 43.12 -22.63 -9.06
CA ILE A 8 41.75 -22.57 -8.55
C ILE A 8 41.25 -21.14 -8.71
N PHE A 9 40.30 -20.93 -9.61
CA PHE A 9 39.62 -19.66 -9.80
C PHE A 9 38.47 -19.57 -8.79
N VAL A 10 38.62 -18.75 -7.75
CA VAL A 10 37.54 -18.47 -6.78
C VAL A 10 36.56 -17.49 -7.44
N ILE A 11 35.43 -18.01 -7.91
CA ILE A 11 34.33 -17.19 -8.41
C ILE A 11 33.63 -16.56 -7.19
N SER A 12 33.94 -15.30 -6.90
CA SER A 12 33.22 -14.51 -5.92
C SER A 12 31.86 -14.11 -6.50
N SER A 13 30.79 -14.76 -6.06
CA SER A 13 29.43 -14.38 -6.40
C SER A 13 29.05 -13.10 -5.66
N ALA A 14 29.12 -11.97 -6.36
CA ALA A 14 28.58 -10.72 -5.85
C ALA A 14 27.06 -10.87 -5.66
N LEU A 15 26.61 -10.90 -4.41
CA LEU A 15 25.19 -10.82 -4.05
C LEU A 15 24.66 -9.45 -4.52
N VAL A 16 23.93 -9.45 -5.63
CA VAL A 16 23.18 -8.28 -6.08
C VAL A 16 22.04 -8.06 -5.09
N THR A 17 22.24 -7.17 -4.12
CA THR A 17 21.18 -6.74 -3.21
C THR A 17 20.30 -5.74 -3.94
N ALA A 18 19.03 -6.09 -4.16
CA ALA A 18 18.06 -5.12 -4.66
C ALA A 18 17.93 -4.00 -3.62
N LYS A 19 18.09 -2.74 -4.04
CA LYS A 19 17.92 -1.59 -3.14
C LYS A 19 16.41 -1.40 -2.84
N PRO A 20 16.06 -0.84 -1.68
CA PRO A 20 14.70 -0.40 -1.40
C PRO A 20 14.18 0.52 -2.51
N ILE A 21 12.90 0.38 -2.85
CA ILE A 21 12.21 1.09 -3.92
C ILE A 21 11.10 1.91 -3.30
N ASP A 22 11.02 3.20 -3.64
CA ASP A 22 9.90 4.04 -3.27
C ASP A 22 8.79 3.93 -4.33
N PHE A 23 7.62 3.51 -3.90
CA PHE A 23 6.40 3.49 -4.71
C PHE A 23 5.59 4.74 -4.37
N ASP A 24 5.33 5.57 -5.37
CA ASP A 24 4.43 6.72 -5.26
C ASP A 24 2.99 6.27 -5.53
N PHE A 25 2.11 6.55 -4.58
CA PHE A 25 0.69 6.20 -4.65
C PHE A 25 -0.14 7.25 -5.39
N LYS A 26 0.44 8.42 -5.71
CA LYS A 26 -0.17 9.36 -6.64
C LYS A 26 -0.09 8.76 -8.04
N ASP A 27 -1.16 8.09 -8.47
CA ASP A 27 -1.24 7.45 -9.77
C ASP A 27 -1.54 8.49 -10.86
N PRO A 28 -0.62 8.77 -11.80
CA PRO A 28 -0.88 9.71 -12.89
C PRO A 28 -2.00 9.26 -13.81
N LYS A 29 -2.35 7.97 -13.80
CA LYS A 29 -3.44 7.39 -14.61
C LYS A 29 -4.78 7.30 -13.88
N GLY A 30 -4.84 7.65 -12.58
CA GLY A 30 -6.08 7.63 -11.79
C GLY A 30 -6.74 6.25 -11.65
N VAL A 31 -5.97 5.16 -11.70
CA VAL A 31 -6.49 3.78 -11.57
C VAL A 31 -6.55 3.34 -10.11
N ASN A 32 -5.69 3.87 -9.23
CA ASN A 32 -5.73 3.57 -7.81
C ASN A 32 -7.09 3.98 -7.21
N ASN A 33 -7.76 3.04 -6.54
CA ASN A 33 -9.02 3.29 -5.85
C ASN A 33 -9.08 2.55 -4.51
N ILE A 34 -9.91 3.07 -3.62
CA ILE A 34 -10.37 2.41 -2.39
C ILE A 34 -11.84 2.11 -2.59
N ILE A 35 -12.27 0.92 -2.19
CA ILE A 35 -13.67 0.50 -2.14
C ILE A 35 -13.99 0.17 -0.69
N PHE A 36 -15.14 0.62 -0.22
CA PHE A 36 -15.67 0.26 1.08
C PHE A 36 -17.10 -0.24 0.95
N GLN A 37 -17.43 -1.19 1.81
CA GLN A 37 -18.76 -1.74 1.95
C GLN A 37 -19.15 -1.67 3.41
N MET A 38 -20.30 -1.08 3.68
CA MET A 38 -20.92 -1.08 5.00
C MET A 38 -22.15 -1.95 4.93
N ASP A 39 -22.18 -2.98 5.76
CA ASP A 39 -23.32 -3.86 5.88
C ASP A 39 -24.20 -3.34 7.03
N ALA A 40 -25.40 -2.86 6.70
CA ALA A 40 -26.42 -2.52 7.68
C ALA A 40 -27.65 -3.44 7.47
N PRO A 41 -28.41 -3.77 8.53
CA PRO A 41 -29.45 -4.82 8.49
C PRO A 41 -30.53 -4.65 7.40
N LEU A 42 -30.79 -3.42 6.97
CA LEU A 42 -31.83 -3.10 5.98
C LEU A 42 -31.24 -2.59 4.65
N GLU A 43 -30.01 -2.06 4.65
CA GLU A 43 -29.41 -1.40 3.49
C GLU A 43 -27.89 -1.59 3.48
N SER A 44 -27.37 -2.19 2.41
CA SER A 44 -25.93 -2.26 2.17
C SER A 44 -25.47 -1.01 1.43
N ILE A 45 -24.44 -0.35 1.94
CA ILE A 45 -23.84 0.84 1.32
C ILE A 45 -22.52 0.44 0.69
N ASN A 46 -22.37 0.72 -0.60
CA ASN A 46 -21.12 0.55 -1.33
C ASN A 46 -20.59 1.93 -1.75
N GLY A 47 -19.32 2.16 -1.53
CA GLY A 47 -18.68 3.41 -1.90
C GLY A 47 -17.23 3.24 -2.35
N SER A 48 -16.68 4.33 -2.85
CA SER A 48 -15.35 4.40 -3.43
C SER A 48 -14.59 5.66 -3.03
N GLY A 49 -13.29 5.71 -3.30
CA GLY A 49 -12.46 6.92 -3.27
C GLY A 49 -11.24 6.77 -4.18
N ASP A 50 -10.78 7.85 -4.80
CA ASP A 50 -9.83 7.82 -5.92
C ASP A 50 -8.64 8.79 -5.78
N SER A 51 -8.72 9.78 -4.88
CA SER A 51 -7.68 10.79 -4.67
C SER A 51 -6.63 10.32 -3.67
N ILE A 52 -5.93 9.25 -4.05
CA ILE A 52 -4.94 8.55 -3.23
C ILE A 52 -3.54 9.10 -3.52
N THR A 53 -2.78 9.37 -2.46
CA THR A 53 -1.40 9.83 -2.54
C THR A 53 -0.54 9.20 -1.46
N GLY A 54 0.77 9.47 -1.48
CA GLY A 54 1.70 9.01 -0.46
C GLY A 54 2.82 8.17 -1.05
N LYS A 55 3.70 7.68 -0.17
CA LYS A 55 4.87 6.89 -0.56
C LYS A 55 5.06 5.70 0.35
N VAL A 56 5.40 4.57 -0.25
CA VAL A 56 5.79 3.34 0.46
C VAL A 56 7.14 2.87 -0.05
N THR A 57 8.08 2.73 0.87
CA THR A 57 9.39 2.13 0.60
C THR A 57 9.27 0.62 0.77
N PHE A 58 9.60 -0.14 -0.26
CA PHE A 58 9.53 -1.60 -0.29
C PHE A 58 10.86 -2.19 -0.78
N ASP A 59 11.37 -3.19 -0.07
CA ASP A 59 12.54 -3.97 -0.47
C ASP A 59 12.10 -5.42 -0.71
N PRO A 60 12.15 -5.94 -1.96
CA PRO A 60 11.75 -7.33 -2.26
C PRO A 60 12.55 -8.40 -1.50
N GLN A 61 13.77 -8.08 -1.06
CA GLN A 61 14.62 -8.97 -0.27
C GLN A 61 14.34 -8.87 1.23
N LYS A 62 13.79 -7.72 1.68
CA LYS A 62 13.46 -7.44 3.09
C LYS A 62 12.05 -6.85 3.22
N PRO A 63 10.99 -7.59 2.79
CA PRO A 63 9.62 -7.08 2.77
C PRO A 63 9.12 -6.68 4.17
N GLU A 64 9.65 -7.27 5.24
CA GLU A 64 9.33 -6.91 6.62
C GLU A 64 9.68 -5.45 6.98
N LYS A 65 10.62 -4.83 6.25
CA LYS A 65 11.03 -3.43 6.44
C LYS A 65 10.18 -2.43 5.67
N THR A 66 9.14 -2.89 4.99
CA THR A 66 8.25 -2.02 4.22
C THR A 66 7.56 -1.03 5.12
N LYS A 67 7.66 0.25 4.78
CA LYS A 67 7.11 1.35 5.57
C LYS A 67 6.69 2.48 4.66
N GLY A 68 5.78 3.31 5.12
CA GLY A 68 5.30 4.41 4.32
C GLY A 68 4.06 5.07 4.87
N THR A 69 3.50 5.98 4.10
CA THR A 69 2.23 6.59 4.43
C THR A 69 1.41 6.72 3.15
N ILE A 70 0.14 6.33 3.24
CA ILE A 70 -0.86 6.48 2.21
C ILE A 70 -1.90 7.46 2.74
N TYR A 71 -2.33 8.39 1.89
CA TYR A 71 -3.38 9.34 2.17
C TYR A 71 -4.51 9.16 1.16
N LEU A 72 -5.75 9.28 1.64
CA LEU A 72 -6.94 9.44 0.82
C LEU A 72 -7.53 10.82 1.13
N GLU A 73 -7.77 11.63 0.10
CA GLU A 73 -8.46 12.90 0.25
C GLU A 73 -9.92 12.64 0.63
N SER A 74 -10.38 13.20 1.75
CA SER A 74 -11.65 12.80 2.36
C SER A 74 -12.87 13.19 1.54
N SER A 75 -12.82 14.27 0.75
CA SER A 75 -13.94 14.66 -0.12
C SER A 75 -14.05 13.81 -1.39
N SER A 76 -13.02 13.04 -1.73
CA SER A 76 -13.06 12.06 -2.84
C SER A 76 -13.89 10.82 -2.53
N LEU A 77 -14.29 10.60 -1.27
CA LEU A 77 -15.19 9.51 -0.92
C LEU A 77 -16.54 9.69 -1.60
N HIS A 78 -17.04 8.63 -2.22
CA HIS A 78 -18.25 8.63 -3.02
C HIS A 78 -19.15 7.46 -2.65
N VAL A 79 -20.45 7.73 -2.67
CA VAL A 79 -21.54 6.73 -2.66
C VAL A 79 -22.59 7.17 -3.68
N GLY A 80 -23.34 6.22 -4.24
CA GLY A 80 -24.28 6.50 -5.33
C GLY A 80 -25.45 7.42 -4.93
N ASN A 81 -25.88 7.40 -3.67
CA ASN A 81 -26.93 8.28 -3.17
C ASN A 81 -26.36 9.67 -2.83
N PRO A 82 -26.81 10.76 -3.49
CA PRO A 82 -26.25 12.09 -3.29
C PRO A 82 -26.49 12.66 -1.89
N VAL A 83 -27.63 12.38 -1.27
CA VAL A 83 -27.95 12.85 0.10
C VAL A 83 -27.07 12.13 1.11
N LEU A 84 -26.89 10.81 0.95
CA LEU A 84 -25.98 10.05 1.81
C LEU A 84 -24.53 10.55 1.65
N LYS A 85 -24.11 10.89 0.43
CA LYS A 85 -22.78 11.46 0.18
C LYS A 85 -22.62 12.80 0.89
N GLU A 86 -23.61 13.69 0.79
CA GLU A 86 -23.62 14.98 1.47
C GLU A 86 -23.51 14.80 2.99
N HIS A 87 -24.33 13.94 3.59
CA HIS A 87 -24.26 13.64 5.02
C HIS A 87 -22.90 13.06 5.41
N MET A 88 -22.40 12.08 4.65
CA MET A 88 -21.09 11.46 4.88
C MET A 88 -19.97 12.52 4.89
N HIS A 89 -20.04 13.53 4.03
CA HIS A 89 -19.05 14.62 3.97
C HIS A 89 -19.23 15.68 5.06
N GLY A 90 -20.46 15.82 5.58
CA GLY A 90 -20.86 16.79 6.59
C GLY A 90 -20.11 16.67 7.92
N ASP A 91 -20.28 17.68 8.76
CA ASP A 91 -19.62 17.85 10.06
C ASP A 91 -20.03 16.82 11.11
N ASP A 92 -21.26 16.34 11.05
CA ASP A 92 -21.75 15.23 11.87
C ASP A 92 -21.02 13.89 11.57
N TRP A 93 -20.41 13.76 10.39
CA TRP A 93 -19.73 12.53 9.94
C TRP A 93 -18.24 12.74 9.73
N LEU A 94 -17.75 12.85 8.48
CA LEU A 94 -16.32 12.94 8.19
C LEU A 94 -15.75 14.35 8.38
N GLU A 95 -16.61 15.38 8.32
CA GLU A 95 -16.24 16.79 8.46
C GLU A 95 -15.08 17.15 7.51
N VAL A 96 -15.25 16.83 6.22
CA VAL A 96 -14.18 16.87 5.21
C VAL A 96 -13.61 18.28 4.99
N ASN A 97 -14.33 19.31 5.43
CA ASN A 97 -13.84 20.69 5.42
C ASN A 97 -12.74 20.95 6.45
N LYS A 98 -12.73 20.22 7.57
CA LYS A 98 -11.70 20.32 8.61
C LYS A 98 -10.68 19.19 8.51
N PHE A 99 -11.16 17.96 8.29
CA PHE A 99 -10.32 16.77 8.15
C PHE A 99 -10.18 16.38 6.69
N LYS A 100 -9.19 16.98 6.03
CA LYS A 100 -8.99 16.86 4.58
C LYS A 100 -8.51 15.48 4.11
N GLN A 101 -7.91 14.70 5.01
CA GLN A 101 -7.25 13.45 4.65
C GLN A 101 -7.54 12.34 5.67
N ILE A 102 -7.80 11.15 5.13
CA ILE A 102 -7.67 9.88 5.84
C ILE A 102 -6.25 9.37 5.61
N LYS A 103 -5.61 8.84 6.65
CA LYS A 103 -4.17 8.51 6.63
C LYS A 103 -3.95 7.10 7.15
N PHE A 104 -3.18 6.30 6.40
CA PHE A 104 -2.64 5.04 6.87
C PHE A 104 -1.11 5.09 6.92
N GLN A 105 -0.53 4.94 8.11
CA GLN A 105 0.91 4.92 8.34
C GLN A 105 1.39 3.48 8.55
N LEU A 106 1.96 2.90 7.50
CA LEU A 106 2.55 1.56 7.53
C LEU A 106 3.90 1.58 8.25
N SER A 107 4.04 0.75 9.29
CA SER A 107 5.28 0.63 10.06
C SER A 107 6.15 -0.56 9.63
N LYS A 108 5.51 -1.69 9.34
CA LYS A 108 6.17 -2.94 8.91
C LYS A 108 5.17 -3.91 8.29
N LEU A 109 5.68 -4.90 7.57
CA LEU A 109 4.94 -6.11 7.22
C LEU A 109 5.35 -7.25 8.17
N HIS A 110 4.40 -8.10 8.53
CA HIS A 110 4.65 -9.33 9.27
C HIS A 110 3.75 -10.47 8.79
N ASN A 111 3.86 -11.66 9.38
CA ASN A 111 3.17 -12.87 8.93
C ASN A 111 3.35 -13.17 7.42
N ILE A 112 4.56 -12.88 6.92
CA ILE A 112 4.87 -12.86 5.49
C ILE A 112 4.92 -14.28 4.92
N ARG A 113 4.15 -14.51 3.84
CA ARG A 113 4.12 -15.75 3.07
C ARG A 113 4.31 -15.45 1.59
N LYS A 114 5.27 -16.10 0.95
CA LYS A 114 5.47 -16.00 -0.51
C LYS A 114 4.64 -17.09 -1.20
N VAL A 115 3.75 -16.68 -2.10
CA VAL A 115 2.88 -17.58 -2.87
C VAL A 115 3.02 -17.26 -4.35
N LYS A 116 3.72 -18.11 -5.10
CA LYS A 116 4.07 -17.86 -6.51
C LYS A 116 4.77 -16.49 -6.66
N ASN A 117 4.14 -15.53 -7.32
CA ASN A 117 4.65 -14.17 -7.53
C ASN A 117 4.12 -13.15 -6.50
N ASP A 118 3.28 -13.59 -5.57
CA ASP A 118 2.62 -12.75 -4.59
C ASP A 118 3.29 -12.90 -3.22
N ILE A 119 3.31 -11.81 -2.46
CA ILE A 119 3.64 -11.77 -1.04
C ILE A 119 2.33 -11.49 -0.30
N LEU A 120 1.88 -12.44 0.51
CA LEU A 120 0.81 -12.25 1.48
C LEU A 120 1.43 -11.84 2.80
N ALA A 121 0.91 -10.79 3.44
CA ALA A 121 1.41 -10.30 4.71
C ALA A 121 0.32 -9.55 5.47
N ASP A 122 0.57 -9.27 6.74
CA ASP A 122 -0.22 -8.33 7.52
C ASP A 122 0.56 -7.01 7.61
N ALA A 123 -0.10 -5.93 7.20
CA ALA A 123 0.42 -4.58 7.23
C ALA A 123 0.08 -3.93 8.56
N LYS A 124 1.06 -3.88 9.47
CA LYS A 124 0.90 -3.23 10.76
C LYS A 124 1.06 -1.72 10.63
N GLY A 125 0.02 -0.98 10.95
CA GLY A 125 0.05 0.48 10.81
C GLY A 125 -1.00 1.21 11.64
N LYS A 126 -0.90 2.54 11.61
CA LYS A 126 -1.87 3.43 12.25
C LYS A 126 -2.81 4.00 11.20
N MET A 127 -4.10 3.74 11.35
CA MET A 127 -5.17 4.35 10.57
C MET A 127 -5.67 5.58 11.32
N SER A 128 -5.71 6.73 10.65
CA SER A 128 -6.24 7.99 11.18
C SER A 128 -7.41 8.46 10.32
N ILE A 129 -8.57 8.60 10.94
CA ILE A 129 -9.79 9.17 10.34
C ILE A 129 -10.27 10.26 11.28
N ARG A 130 -10.41 11.49 10.75
CA ARG A 130 -10.60 12.70 11.56
C ARG A 130 -9.48 12.84 12.60
N HIS A 131 -9.84 12.91 13.88
CA HIS A 131 -8.91 13.01 15.01
C HIS A 131 -8.63 11.66 15.68
N ILE A 132 -9.30 10.58 15.25
CA ILE A 132 -9.16 9.25 15.83
C ILE A 132 -8.04 8.51 15.11
N THR A 133 -7.13 7.91 15.89
CA THR A 133 -6.05 7.07 15.37
C THR A 133 -6.08 5.71 16.04
N ILE A 134 -6.13 4.64 15.24
CA ILE A 134 -6.16 3.26 15.70
C ILE A 134 -5.01 2.50 15.06
N GLU A 135 -4.27 1.73 15.86
CA GLU A 135 -3.30 0.76 15.33
C GLU A 135 -4.04 -0.52 14.92
N MET A 136 -3.74 -1.03 13.73
CA MET A 136 -4.39 -2.21 13.17
C MET A 136 -3.45 -3.01 12.26
N ASP A 137 -3.81 -4.27 12.05
CA ASP A 137 -3.18 -5.19 11.12
C ASP A 137 -4.10 -5.41 9.92
N ILE A 138 -3.66 -4.98 8.73
CA ILE A 138 -4.46 -5.07 7.50
C ILE A 138 -3.88 -6.18 6.61
N PRO A 139 -4.64 -7.21 6.22
CA PRO A 139 -4.15 -8.23 5.31
C PRO A 139 -3.88 -7.61 3.93
N VAL A 140 -2.68 -7.82 3.41
CA VAL A 140 -2.26 -7.30 2.11
C VAL A 140 -1.73 -8.40 1.21
N LYS A 141 -1.98 -8.23 -0.08
CA LYS A 141 -1.35 -9.00 -1.16
C LYS A 141 -0.51 -8.06 -1.99
N ILE A 142 0.78 -8.36 -2.10
CA ILE A 142 1.75 -7.55 -2.85
C ILE A 142 2.25 -8.39 -4.02
N THR A 143 2.00 -7.93 -5.23
CA THR A 143 2.57 -8.52 -6.45
C THR A 143 3.65 -7.57 -6.97
N TYR A 144 4.92 -7.95 -6.84
CA TYR A 144 6.03 -7.13 -7.31
C TYR A 144 6.37 -7.45 -8.77
N LEU A 145 6.15 -6.47 -9.65
CA LEU A 145 6.40 -6.58 -11.08
C LEU A 145 7.65 -5.78 -11.47
N LYS A 146 8.82 -6.42 -11.34
CA LYS A 146 10.11 -5.79 -11.63
C LYS A 146 10.14 -5.21 -13.05
N ASP A 147 10.61 -3.97 -13.17
CA ASP A 147 10.80 -3.23 -14.44
C ASP A 147 9.52 -2.97 -15.28
N LEU A 148 8.33 -3.38 -14.81
CA LEU A 148 7.07 -3.16 -15.52
C LEU A 148 6.40 -1.82 -15.19
N LEU A 149 6.72 -1.21 -14.04
CA LEU A 149 6.25 0.14 -13.72
C LEU A 149 6.76 1.20 -14.73
N ILE A 150 7.99 1.04 -15.21
CA ILE A 150 8.60 1.95 -16.20
C ILE A 150 7.89 1.85 -17.55
N LYS A 151 7.40 0.66 -17.91
CA LYS A 151 6.64 0.42 -19.16
C LYS A 151 5.22 0.95 -19.13
N ARG A 152 4.77 1.49 -17.99
CA ARG A 152 3.42 2.04 -17.83
C ARG A 152 3.32 3.47 -18.38
N ASN A 153 4.43 4.14 -18.74
CA ASN A 153 4.42 5.48 -19.34
C ASN A 153 4.61 5.42 -20.85
#